data_AF-A0A535JNW3-F1
#
_entry.id   AF-A0A535JNW3-F1
#
_cell.length_a   1.000
_cell.length_b   1.000
_cell.length_c   1.000
_cell.angle_alpha   90.00
_cell.angle_beta   90.00
_cell.angle_gamma   90.00
#
_symmetry.space_group_name_H-M   'P 1'
#
loop_
_entity.id
_entity.type
_entity.pdbx_description
1 polymer ?
#
loop_
_entity_poly.entity_id
_entity_poly.type
_entity_poly.pdbx_seq_one_letter_code
_entity_poly.pdbx_strand_id
1 'polypeptide(L)'
;MPQTLWDAQHDLSELIWVRSTLSGVERVDLFFALYRKMPCYSLLFSADLDGDIDKLQGEPAEVFWRHAREILNDRDDRLADPISYWMWCGPFEVGGDVAERAWEWATQDQGNSDLRLRRVLEHAGPVAWELKAPLLRRYVWEPRWHDALVECIYGSFFDVYGSVDIAEASSLVARLQPTGGETGEIAGKMLAQIRKQLAGEAAKPPEKGQRRKGSRR
;
A
#
# COMPACT_ATOMS: atom_id res chain seq x y z
N MET A 1 -15.97 -30.39 10.52
CA MET A 1 -14.74 -30.94 9.91
C MET A 1 -14.52 -30.13 8.65
N PRO A 2 -13.45 -29.31 8.57
CA PRO A 2 -13.17 -28.51 7.39
C PRO A 2 -13.05 -29.44 6.18
N GLN A 3 -13.73 -29.11 5.08
CA GLN A 3 -13.71 -29.91 3.86
C GLN A 3 -12.53 -29.54 2.96
N THR A 4 -11.95 -28.36 3.18
CA THR A 4 -10.80 -27.81 2.46
C THR A 4 -9.80 -27.11 3.39
N LEU A 5 -8.60 -26.82 2.89
CA LEU A 5 -7.61 -25.99 3.60
C LEU A 5 -8.13 -24.57 3.86
N TRP A 6 -8.97 -24.06 2.97
CA TRP A 6 -9.65 -22.78 3.14
C TRP A 6 -10.58 -22.80 4.35
N ASP A 7 -11.43 -23.84 4.46
CA ASP A 7 -12.35 -23.97 5.59
C ASP A 7 -11.60 -24.04 6.92
N ALA A 8 -10.44 -24.71 6.95
CA ALA A 8 -9.63 -24.77 8.16
C ALA A 8 -9.06 -23.41 8.58
N GLN A 9 -8.68 -22.55 7.62
CA GLN A 9 -8.15 -21.22 7.89
C GLN A 9 -9.25 -20.27 8.38
N HIS A 10 -10.42 -20.33 7.74
CA HIS A 10 -11.60 -19.57 8.17
C HIS A 10 -12.09 -20.04 9.55
N ASP A 11 -12.20 -21.34 9.81
CA ASP A 11 -12.57 -21.89 11.13
C ASP A 11 -11.62 -21.39 12.22
N LEU A 12 -10.30 -21.35 11.95
CA LEU A 12 -9.31 -20.84 12.91
C LEU A 12 -9.45 -19.33 13.13
N SER A 13 -9.70 -18.56 12.08
CA SER A 13 -9.99 -17.12 12.16
C SER A 13 -11.24 -16.86 13.00
N GLU A 14 -12.36 -17.54 12.71
CA GLU A 14 -13.62 -17.44 13.45
C GLU A 14 -13.42 -17.78 14.94
N LEU A 15 -12.64 -18.82 15.23
CA LEU A 15 -12.32 -19.20 16.61
C LEU A 15 -11.59 -18.10 17.38
N ILE A 16 -10.68 -17.37 16.73
CA ILE A 16 -9.93 -16.27 17.34
C ILE A 16 -10.80 -15.03 17.50
N TRP A 17 -11.42 -14.58 16.40
CA TRP A 17 -12.03 -13.26 16.33
C TRP A 17 -13.47 -13.21 16.84
N VAL A 18 -14.23 -14.27 16.62
CA VAL A 18 -15.67 -14.32 16.92
C VAL A 18 -15.96 -15.11 18.19
N ARG A 19 -15.36 -16.31 18.33
CA ARG A 19 -15.76 -17.28 19.35
C ARG A 19 -14.92 -17.25 20.62
N SER A 20 -13.76 -16.60 20.60
CA SER A 20 -12.87 -16.53 21.77
C SER A 20 -13.39 -15.56 22.83
N THR A 21 -13.07 -15.85 24.10
CA THR A 21 -13.26 -14.92 25.23
C THR A 21 -12.00 -14.09 25.52
N LEU A 22 -11.01 -14.13 24.63
CA LEU A 22 -9.76 -13.39 24.75
C LEU A 22 -10.01 -11.88 24.59
N SER A 23 -9.16 -11.08 25.25
CA SER A 23 -9.10 -9.64 25.02
C SER A 23 -8.63 -9.31 23.59
N GLY A 24 -8.84 -8.07 23.13
CA GLY A 24 -8.43 -7.65 21.79
C GLY A 24 -6.94 -7.85 21.52
N VAL A 25 -6.08 -7.54 22.50
CA VAL A 25 -4.63 -7.74 22.39
C VAL A 25 -4.28 -9.22 22.29
N GLU A 26 -4.87 -10.07 23.14
CA GLU A 26 -4.62 -11.52 23.12
C GLU A 26 -5.09 -12.16 21.81
N ARG A 27 -6.18 -11.67 21.21
CA ARG A 27 -6.64 -12.12 19.88
C ARG A 27 -5.62 -11.78 18.80
N VAL A 28 -5.12 -10.55 18.79
CA VAL A 28 -4.08 -10.09 17.85
C VAL A 28 -2.81 -10.92 18.01
N ASP A 29 -2.33 -11.12 19.23
CA ASP A 29 -1.13 -11.92 19.50
C ASP A 29 -1.32 -13.38 19.06
N LEU A 30 -2.47 -13.99 19.34
CA LEU A 30 -2.78 -15.34 18.92
C LEU A 30 -2.89 -15.44 17.39
N PHE A 31 -3.52 -14.46 16.74
CA PHE A 31 -3.61 -14.38 15.29
C PHE A 31 -2.21 -14.35 14.64
N PHE A 32 -1.31 -13.48 15.12
CA PHE A 32 0.04 -13.41 14.56
C PHE A 32 0.92 -14.59 14.95
N ALA A 33 0.65 -15.27 16.07
CA ALA A 33 1.28 -16.55 16.39
C ALA A 33 0.87 -17.64 15.38
N LEU A 34 -0.42 -17.69 15.01
CA LEU A 34 -0.94 -18.58 13.98
C LEU A 34 -0.38 -18.23 12.59
N TYR A 35 -0.37 -16.94 12.22
CA TYR A 35 0.17 -16.48 10.94
C TYR A 35 1.62 -16.89 10.76
N ARG A 36 2.47 -16.75 11.78
CA ARG A 36 3.87 -17.19 11.72
C ARG A 36 4.03 -18.70 11.50
N LYS A 37 3.02 -19.52 11.79
CA LYS A 37 3.01 -20.96 11.49
C LYS A 37 2.42 -21.29 10.12
N MET A 38 1.58 -20.41 9.59
CA MET A 38 0.87 -20.60 8.33
C MET A 38 0.74 -19.26 7.60
N PRO A 39 1.84 -18.72 7.06
CA PRO A 39 1.83 -17.40 6.46
C PRO A 39 1.15 -17.50 5.10
N CYS A 40 -0.10 -17.06 5.05
CA CYS A 40 -0.91 -17.13 3.86
C CYS A 40 -1.91 -15.98 3.85
N TYR A 41 -2.17 -15.49 2.65
CA TYR A 41 -3.10 -14.39 2.42
C TYR A 41 -4.52 -14.73 2.90
N SER A 42 -4.97 -15.98 2.69
CA SER A 42 -6.31 -16.42 3.08
C SER A 42 -6.60 -16.29 4.58
N LEU A 43 -5.59 -16.44 5.44
CA LEU A 43 -5.74 -16.22 6.87
C LEU A 43 -5.90 -14.72 7.21
N LEU A 44 -5.13 -13.84 6.55
CA LEU A 44 -5.27 -12.38 6.70
C LEU A 44 -6.66 -11.92 6.22
N PHE A 45 -7.07 -12.40 5.04
CA PHE A 45 -8.37 -12.08 4.47
C PHE A 45 -9.54 -12.59 5.35
N SER A 46 -9.42 -13.79 5.91
CA SER A 46 -10.44 -14.30 6.84
C SER A 46 -10.52 -13.44 8.10
N ALA A 47 -9.38 -12.96 8.59
CA ALA A 47 -9.35 -12.07 9.75
C ALA A 47 -9.93 -10.67 9.46
N ASP A 48 -9.86 -10.17 8.22
CA ASP A 48 -10.63 -8.98 7.83
C ASP A 48 -12.13 -9.24 7.89
N LEU A 49 -12.60 -10.39 7.38
CA LEU A 49 -14.02 -10.75 7.37
C LEU A 49 -14.59 -10.98 8.78
N ASP A 50 -13.83 -11.66 9.63
CA ASP A 50 -14.29 -12.12 10.95
C ASP A 50 -13.94 -11.14 12.08
N GLY A 51 -12.81 -10.45 11.94
CA GLY A 51 -12.19 -9.65 12.99
C GLY A 51 -12.31 -8.15 12.81
N ASP A 52 -12.81 -7.67 11.67
CA ASP A 52 -12.88 -6.25 11.34
C ASP A 52 -11.52 -5.55 11.63
N ILE A 53 -10.42 -6.13 11.11
CA ILE A 53 -9.05 -5.66 11.39
C ILE A 53 -8.89 -4.16 11.09
N ASP A 54 -9.54 -3.68 10.03
CA ASP A 54 -9.56 -2.28 9.60
C ASP A 54 -10.25 -1.34 10.62
N LYS A 55 -11.11 -1.89 11.49
CA LYS A 55 -11.82 -1.19 12.56
C LYS A 55 -11.20 -1.39 13.94
N LEU A 56 -10.08 -2.11 14.06
CA LEU A 56 -9.35 -2.17 15.33
C LEU A 56 -8.98 -0.75 15.79
N GLN A 57 -9.14 -0.49 17.09
CA GLN A 57 -8.84 0.79 17.72
C GLN A 57 -8.07 0.59 19.02
N GLY A 58 -7.37 1.63 19.46
CA GLY A 58 -6.61 1.62 20.71
C GLY A 58 -5.48 0.58 20.71
N GLU A 59 -5.18 0.03 21.88
CA GLU A 59 -4.06 -0.88 22.09
C GLU A 59 -4.06 -2.12 21.16
N PRO A 60 -5.19 -2.81 20.87
CA PRO A 60 -5.20 -3.90 19.88
C PRO A 60 -4.70 -3.48 18.49
N ALA A 61 -5.06 -2.28 18.02
CA ALA A 61 -4.59 -1.78 16.73
C ALA A 61 -3.09 -1.51 16.74
N GLU A 62 -2.57 -0.90 17.82
CA GLU A 62 -1.14 -0.64 17.99
C GLU A 62 -0.33 -1.95 17.99
N VAL A 63 -0.83 -2.97 18.68
CA VAL A 63 -0.21 -4.31 18.71
C VAL A 63 -0.27 -4.97 17.34
N PHE A 64 -1.38 -4.85 16.61
CA PHE A 64 -1.52 -5.40 15.26
C PHE A 64 -0.47 -4.81 14.32
N TRP A 65 -0.41 -3.49 14.26
CA TRP A 65 0.53 -2.78 13.38
C TRP A 65 1.99 -3.02 13.78
N ARG A 66 2.27 -3.24 15.06
CA ARG A 66 3.61 -3.66 15.52
C ARG A 66 3.99 -5.02 14.94
N HIS A 67 3.14 -6.04 15.05
CA HIS A 67 3.43 -7.36 14.46
C HIS A 67 3.55 -7.28 12.94
N ALA A 68 2.65 -6.53 12.28
CA ALA A 68 2.71 -6.33 10.83
C ALA A 68 4.05 -5.73 10.39
N ARG A 69 4.53 -4.68 11.09
CA ARG A 69 5.86 -4.09 10.84
C ARG A 69 7.00 -5.08 11.06
N GLU A 70 6.95 -5.88 12.12
CA GLU A 70 7.97 -6.88 12.40
C GLU A 70 8.06 -7.91 11.28
N ILE A 71 6.92 -8.36 10.76
CA ILE A 71 6.85 -9.30 9.65
C ILE A 71 7.35 -8.66 8.35
N LEU A 72 6.96 -7.41 8.06
CA LEU A 72 7.48 -6.68 6.90
C LEU A 72 8.98 -6.40 6.98
N ASN A 73 9.56 -6.41 8.19
CA ASN A 73 11.00 -6.32 8.42
C ASN A 73 11.71 -7.68 8.32
N ASP A 74 10.96 -8.79 8.30
CA ASP A 74 11.53 -10.14 8.31
C ASP A 74 12.19 -10.48 6.96
N ARG A 75 13.29 -11.23 6.99
CA ARG A 75 14.02 -11.61 5.78
C ARG A 75 13.38 -12.79 5.06
N ASP A 76 12.46 -13.50 5.70
CA ASP A 76 11.72 -14.60 5.07
C ASP A 76 10.54 -14.04 4.26
N ASP A 77 10.70 -13.99 2.94
CA ASP A 77 9.66 -13.53 2.01
C ASP A 77 8.38 -14.35 2.14
N ARG A 78 8.46 -15.63 2.54
CA ARG A 78 7.26 -16.45 2.79
C ARG A 78 6.40 -15.90 3.93
N LEU A 79 7.00 -15.18 4.89
CA LEU A 79 6.27 -14.48 5.95
C LEU A 79 5.79 -13.10 5.49
N ALA A 80 6.63 -12.37 4.74
CA ALA A 80 6.38 -10.98 4.41
C ALA A 80 5.46 -10.78 3.19
N ASP A 81 5.61 -11.57 2.14
CA ASP A 81 4.87 -11.40 0.89
C ASP A 81 3.34 -11.46 1.10
N PRO A 82 2.77 -12.38 1.90
CA PRO A 82 1.31 -12.43 2.05
C PRO A 82 0.76 -11.19 2.78
N ILE A 83 1.51 -10.62 3.74
CA ILE A 83 1.07 -9.40 4.43
C ILE A 83 1.28 -8.16 3.55
N SER A 84 2.36 -8.11 2.76
CA SER A 84 2.59 -7.07 1.76
C SER A 84 1.48 -7.04 0.70
N TYR A 85 1.10 -8.22 0.18
CA TYR A 85 -0.01 -8.35 -0.75
C TYR A 85 -1.36 -8.00 -0.10
N TRP A 86 -1.59 -8.45 1.14
CA TRP A 86 -2.79 -8.06 1.90
C TRP A 86 -2.89 -6.54 2.09
N MET A 87 -1.78 -5.85 2.34
CA MET A 87 -1.79 -4.38 2.43
C MET A 87 -2.28 -3.74 1.12
N TRP A 88 -1.85 -4.26 -0.03
CA TRP A 88 -2.26 -3.79 -1.35
C TRP A 88 -3.76 -3.94 -1.58
N CYS A 89 -4.33 -5.14 -1.45
CA CYS A 89 -5.75 -5.41 -1.73
C CYS A 89 -6.70 -5.17 -0.53
N GLY A 90 -6.15 -4.76 0.61
CA GLY A 90 -6.87 -4.48 1.85
C GLY A 90 -6.79 -3.00 2.19
N PRO A 91 -6.05 -2.61 3.24
CA PRO A 91 -6.10 -1.26 3.77
C PRO A 91 -5.70 -0.16 2.76
N PHE A 92 -4.82 -0.43 1.79
CA PHE A 92 -4.49 0.56 0.76
C PHE A 92 -5.59 0.72 -0.28
N GLU A 93 -6.25 -0.37 -0.69
CA GLU A 93 -7.36 -0.33 -1.65
C GLU A 93 -8.65 0.24 -1.06
N VAL A 94 -8.89 0.11 0.26
CA VAL A 94 -10.06 0.72 0.92
C VAL A 94 -10.03 2.26 0.83
N GLY A 95 -8.84 2.87 0.82
CA GLY A 95 -8.67 4.32 0.75
C GLY A 95 -9.03 5.06 2.04
N GLY A 96 -9.04 6.40 1.96
CA GLY A 96 -9.39 7.31 3.07
C GLY A 96 -8.55 7.08 4.35
N ASP A 97 -9.18 7.27 5.50
CA ASP A 97 -8.52 7.17 6.82
C ASP A 97 -7.86 5.81 7.07
N VAL A 98 -8.37 4.72 6.47
CA VAL A 98 -7.80 3.37 6.64
C VAL A 98 -6.44 3.30 5.93
N ALA A 99 -6.38 3.75 4.67
CA ALA A 99 -5.15 3.80 3.91
C ALA A 99 -4.14 4.77 4.54
N GLU A 100 -4.59 5.92 5.04
CA GLU A 100 -3.72 6.89 5.73
C GLU A 100 -3.05 6.29 6.97
N ARG A 101 -3.82 5.65 7.85
CA ARG A 101 -3.28 5.00 9.05
C ARG A 101 -2.33 3.86 8.71
N ALA A 102 -2.70 3.01 7.75
CA ALA A 102 -1.86 1.90 7.30
C ALA A 102 -0.55 2.40 6.70
N TRP A 103 -0.61 3.44 5.87
CA TRP A 103 0.56 4.07 5.27
C TRP A 103 1.49 4.66 6.32
N GLU A 104 0.93 5.41 7.27
CA GLU A 104 1.69 6.00 8.37
C GLU A 104 2.40 4.89 9.17
N TRP A 105 1.67 3.87 9.62
CA TRP A 105 2.26 2.78 10.38
C TRP A 105 3.32 1.99 9.63
N ALA A 106 3.18 1.84 8.31
CA ALA A 106 4.13 1.09 7.49
C ALA A 106 5.41 1.87 7.18
N THR A 107 5.33 3.21 7.16
CA THR A 107 6.42 4.08 6.71
C THR A 107 7.08 4.91 7.81
N GLN A 108 6.51 4.96 9.02
CA GLN A 108 7.06 5.66 10.17
C GLN A 108 8.51 5.24 10.50
N ASP A 109 9.36 6.23 10.84
CA ASP A 109 10.82 6.09 10.97
C ASP A 109 11.30 5.35 12.24
N GLN A 110 10.38 4.93 13.12
CA GLN A 110 10.74 4.19 14.34
C GLN A 110 11.17 2.77 13.99
N GLY A 111 12.49 2.55 13.85
CA GLY A 111 13.07 1.26 13.47
C GLY A 111 12.95 0.94 11.99
N ASN A 112 13.08 1.95 11.12
CA ASN A 112 13.03 1.80 9.67
C ASN A 112 14.04 0.75 9.18
N SER A 113 13.52 -0.33 8.59
CA SER A 113 14.31 -1.25 7.77
C SER A 113 14.14 -0.85 6.32
N ASP A 114 15.25 -0.77 5.58
CA ASP A 114 15.20 -0.58 4.13
C ASP A 114 14.28 -1.61 3.46
N LEU A 115 14.27 -2.85 4.00
CA LEU A 115 13.49 -3.95 3.46
C LEU A 115 11.97 -3.72 3.54
N ARG A 116 11.48 -3.29 4.70
CA ARG A 116 10.05 -2.97 4.87
C ARG A 116 9.62 -1.88 3.92
N LEU A 117 10.38 -0.79 3.86
CA LEU A 117 9.99 0.34 3.04
C LEU A 117 10.00 -0.02 1.55
N ARG A 118 10.93 -0.88 1.08
CA ARG A 118 10.88 -1.41 -0.30
C ARG A 118 9.58 -2.17 -0.57
N ARG A 119 9.24 -3.14 0.29
CA ARG A 119 8.01 -3.94 0.16
C ARG A 119 6.75 -3.07 0.19
N VAL A 120 6.73 -2.07 1.07
CA VAL A 120 5.60 -1.14 1.17
C VAL A 120 5.47 -0.31 -0.12
N LEU A 121 6.59 0.19 -0.66
CA LEU A 121 6.59 0.98 -1.90
C LEU A 121 6.17 0.17 -3.13
N GLU A 122 6.61 -1.09 -3.23
CA GLU A 122 6.22 -2.01 -4.31
C GLU A 122 4.70 -2.20 -4.38
N HIS A 123 4.04 -2.26 -3.22
CA HIS A 123 2.60 -2.44 -3.07
C HIS A 123 1.80 -1.14 -2.87
N ALA A 124 2.44 0.02 -3.00
CA ALA A 124 1.83 1.31 -2.68
C ALA A 124 0.95 1.87 -3.81
N GLY A 125 0.71 1.13 -4.90
CA GLY A 125 -0.06 1.61 -6.05
C GLY A 125 -1.41 2.28 -5.68
N PRO A 126 -2.29 1.63 -4.88
CA PRO A 126 -3.55 2.19 -4.41
C PRO A 126 -3.43 3.30 -3.37
N VAL A 127 -2.27 3.52 -2.76
CA VAL A 127 -2.13 4.62 -1.81
C VAL A 127 -2.31 5.96 -2.56
N ALA A 128 -2.95 6.95 -1.93
CA ALA A 128 -3.11 8.26 -2.55
C ALA A 128 -1.75 8.94 -2.84
N TRP A 129 -1.62 9.65 -3.97
CA TRP A 129 -0.35 10.25 -4.39
C TRP A 129 0.22 11.20 -3.33
N GLU A 130 -0.66 11.95 -2.66
CA GLU A 130 -0.34 12.95 -1.66
C GLU A 130 0.36 12.35 -0.43
N LEU A 131 0.05 11.10 -0.09
CA LEU A 131 0.68 10.36 1.00
C LEU A 131 2.08 9.84 0.61
N LYS A 132 2.23 9.45 -0.66
CA LYS A 132 3.49 8.90 -1.21
C LYS A 132 4.51 9.97 -1.55
N ALA A 133 4.08 11.07 -2.15
CA ALA A 133 4.94 12.11 -2.71
C ALA A 133 6.02 12.63 -1.73
N PRO A 134 5.75 12.85 -0.42
CA PRO A 134 6.79 13.22 0.53
C PRO A 134 7.94 12.21 0.63
N LEU A 135 7.64 10.90 0.64
CA LEU A 135 8.64 9.84 0.69
C LEU A 135 9.39 9.72 -0.64
N LEU A 136 8.68 9.81 -1.76
CA LEU A 136 9.30 9.80 -3.08
C LEU A 136 10.31 10.95 -3.22
N ARG A 137 9.94 12.18 -2.82
CA ARG A 137 10.84 13.34 -2.84
C ARG A 137 12.05 13.20 -1.90
N ARG A 138 11.87 12.54 -0.76
CA ARG A 138 12.97 12.28 0.19
C ARG A 138 13.99 11.33 -0.44
N TYR A 139 13.53 10.22 -1.03
CA TYR A 139 14.40 9.13 -1.46
C TYR A 139 14.86 9.18 -2.92
N VAL A 140 14.32 10.08 -3.76
CA VAL A 140 14.74 10.25 -5.15
C VAL A 140 16.22 10.64 -5.30
N TRP A 141 16.86 11.13 -4.23
CA TRP A 141 18.28 11.50 -4.21
C TRP A 141 19.21 10.36 -3.80
N GLU A 142 18.64 9.20 -3.47
CA GLU A 142 19.38 8.05 -2.96
C GLU A 142 19.27 6.88 -3.95
N PRO A 143 20.32 6.61 -4.76
CA PRO A 143 20.26 5.63 -5.85
C PRO A 143 19.80 4.22 -5.44
N ARG A 144 20.09 3.82 -4.20
CA ARG A 144 19.64 2.53 -3.65
C ARG A 144 18.12 2.35 -3.69
N TRP A 145 17.34 3.42 -3.73
CA TRP A 145 15.87 3.40 -3.71
C TRP A 145 15.24 3.44 -5.10
N HIS A 146 16.01 3.74 -6.15
CA HIS A 146 15.42 4.07 -7.45
C HIS A 146 14.50 2.99 -8.02
N ASP A 147 14.86 1.71 -7.88
CA ASP A 147 14.04 0.59 -8.35
C ASP A 147 12.67 0.56 -7.65
N ALA A 148 12.64 0.65 -6.32
CA ALA A 148 11.40 0.70 -5.54
C ALA A 148 10.56 1.95 -5.83
N LEU A 149 11.20 3.09 -6.13
CA LEU A 149 10.50 4.31 -6.53
C LEU A 149 9.87 4.17 -7.93
N VAL A 150 10.55 3.51 -8.86
CA VAL A 150 10.01 3.21 -10.19
C VAL A 150 8.75 2.37 -10.07
N GLU A 151 8.79 1.26 -9.32
CA GLU A 151 7.66 0.36 -9.09
C GLU A 151 6.48 1.09 -8.43
N CYS A 152 6.75 1.85 -7.37
CA CYS A 152 5.74 2.63 -6.67
C CYS A 152 5.02 3.63 -7.59
N ILE A 153 5.79 4.40 -8.38
CA ILE A 153 5.20 5.38 -9.30
C ILE A 153 4.47 4.67 -10.43
N TYR A 154 5.00 3.54 -10.94
CA TYR A 154 4.36 2.76 -12.00
C TYR A 154 3.00 2.22 -11.57
N GLY A 155 2.91 1.56 -10.41
CA GLY A 155 1.65 1.01 -9.89
C GLY A 155 0.58 2.09 -9.73
N SER A 156 0.99 3.30 -9.32
CA SER A 156 0.09 4.45 -9.14
C SER A 156 -0.65 4.87 -10.41
N PHE A 157 -0.14 4.55 -11.61
CA PHE A 157 -0.82 4.86 -12.87
C PHE A 157 -2.06 4.01 -13.16
N PHE A 158 -2.17 2.84 -12.51
CA PHE A 158 -3.21 1.85 -12.80
C PHE A 158 -4.24 1.73 -11.67
N ASP A 159 -3.85 2.09 -10.44
CA ASP A 159 -4.73 2.00 -9.29
C ASP A 159 -5.67 3.20 -9.13
N VAL A 160 -6.91 2.92 -8.73
CA VAL A 160 -8.03 3.88 -8.65
C VAL A 160 -7.70 5.11 -7.80
N TYR A 161 -7.04 4.87 -6.66
CA TYR A 161 -6.67 5.91 -5.70
C TYR A 161 -5.25 6.43 -5.91
N GLY A 162 -4.46 5.78 -6.77
CA GLY A 162 -3.07 6.17 -7.06
C GLY A 162 -2.91 7.51 -7.79
N SER A 163 -4.00 8.03 -8.38
CA SER A 163 -4.18 9.34 -9.05
C SER A 163 -2.91 10.20 -9.10
N VAL A 164 -2.05 9.89 -10.07
CA VAL A 164 -0.71 10.46 -10.17
C VAL A 164 -0.76 11.95 -10.54
N ASP A 165 -0.06 12.80 -9.79
CA ASP A 165 0.33 14.11 -10.29
C ASP A 165 1.37 13.91 -11.42
N ILE A 166 0.91 14.03 -12.66
CA ILE A 166 1.72 13.76 -13.84
C ILE A 166 2.95 14.67 -13.92
N ALA A 167 2.84 15.92 -13.50
CA ALA A 167 3.96 16.87 -13.54
C ALA A 167 5.02 16.52 -12.50
N GLU A 168 4.60 16.19 -11.26
CA GLU A 168 5.51 15.77 -10.20
C GLU A 168 6.14 14.41 -10.54
N ALA A 169 5.36 13.43 -10.99
CA ALA A 169 5.85 12.12 -11.40
C ALA A 169 6.88 12.23 -12.53
N SER A 170 6.63 13.10 -13.54
CA SER A 170 7.60 13.38 -14.60
C SER A 170 8.93 13.90 -14.03
N SER A 171 8.86 14.84 -13.08
CA SER A 171 10.05 15.40 -12.42
C SER A 171 10.81 14.37 -11.59
N LEU A 172 10.11 13.46 -10.91
CA LEU A 172 10.71 12.39 -10.13
C LEU A 172 11.36 11.34 -11.04
N VAL A 173 10.63 10.81 -12.02
CA VAL A 173 11.13 9.75 -12.92
C VAL A 173 12.34 10.22 -13.73
N ALA A 174 12.40 11.50 -14.13
CA ALA A 174 13.56 12.06 -14.83
C ALA A 174 14.86 12.04 -14.00
N ARG A 175 14.77 11.89 -12.68
CA ARG A 175 15.93 11.78 -11.76
C ARG A 175 16.30 10.34 -11.44
N LEU A 176 15.41 9.38 -11.66
CA LEU A 176 15.64 7.99 -11.33
C LEU A 176 16.66 7.36 -12.27
N GLN A 177 17.56 6.60 -11.68
CA GLN A 177 18.58 5.79 -12.35
C GLN A 177 18.41 4.35 -11.84
N PRO A 178 17.41 3.60 -12.34
CA PRO A 178 17.20 2.21 -11.95
C PRO A 178 18.40 1.35 -12.36
N THR A 179 18.61 0.22 -11.67
CA THR A 179 19.82 -0.60 -11.83
C THR A 179 19.91 -1.34 -13.17
N GLY A 180 18.84 -1.31 -13.98
CA GLY A 180 18.74 -1.95 -15.30
C GLY A 180 17.73 -3.10 -15.30
N GLY A 181 17.63 -3.86 -16.40
CA GLY A 181 16.68 -4.96 -16.50
C GLY A 181 15.22 -4.51 -16.53
N GLU A 182 14.35 -5.19 -15.76
CA GLU A 182 12.91 -4.94 -15.75
C GLU A 182 12.55 -3.52 -15.27
N THR A 183 13.15 -3.03 -14.19
CA THR A 183 12.88 -1.68 -13.66
C THR A 183 13.34 -0.59 -14.62
N GLY A 184 14.42 -0.83 -15.36
CA GLY A 184 14.86 0.06 -16.46
C GLY A 184 13.85 0.13 -17.60
N GLU A 185 13.27 -1.01 -18.00
CA GLU A 185 12.22 -1.05 -19.02
C GLU A 185 10.92 -0.37 -18.54
N ILE A 186 10.53 -0.61 -17.29
CA ILE A 186 9.36 0.02 -16.66
C ILE A 186 9.54 1.54 -16.65
N ALA A 187 10.69 2.05 -16.20
CA ALA A 187 10.98 3.49 -16.19
C ALA A 187 10.90 4.10 -17.61
N GLY A 188 11.38 3.39 -18.63
CA GLY A 188 11.24 3.78 -20.02
C GLY A 188 9.79 3.87 -20.50
N LYS A 189 8.98 2.86 -20.18
CA LYS A 189 7.53 2.82 -20.49
C LYS A 189 6.77 3.93 -19.75
N MET A 190 7.08 4.17 -18.48
CA MET A 190 6.52 5.26 -17.68
C MET A 190 6.79 6.63 -18.30
N LEU A 191 8.05 6.91 -18.66
CA LEU A 191 8.40 8.19 -19.31
C LEU A 191 7.64 8.38 -20.62
N ALA A 192 7.45 7.32 -21.42
CA ALA A 192 6.66 7.38 -22.64
C ALA A 192 5.17 7.69 -22.35
N GLN A 193 4.59 7.04 -21.34
CA GLN A 193 3.20 7.27 -20.91
C GLN A 193 2.98 8.68 -20.37
N ILE A 194 3.87 9.16 -19.49
CA ILE A 194 3.86 10.52 -18.93
C ILE A 194 3.90 11.55 -20.06
N ARG A 195 4.83 11.39 -21.02
CA ARG A 195 4.94 12.30 -22.18
C ARG A 195 3.66 12.33 -23.01
N LYS A 196 3.03 11.18 -23.22
CA LYS A 196 1.76 11.08 -23.96
C LYS A 196 0.63 11.81 -23.25
N GLN A 197 0.52 11.66 -21.92
CA GLN A 197 -0.51 12.33 -21.12
C GLN A 197 -0.33 13.85 -21.12
N LEU A 198 0.91 14.33 -20.86
CA LEU A 198 1.21 15.77 -20.90
C LEU A 198 0.94 16.39 -22.27
N ALA A 199 1.29 15.71 -23.37
CA ALA A 199 1.00 16.18 -24.72
C ALA A 199 -0.50 16.22 -25.02
N GLY A 200 -1.26 15.23 -24.52
CA GLY A 200 -2.72 15.19 -24.66
C GLY A 200 -3.43 16.29 -23.87
N GLU A 201 -2.93 16.63 -22.68
CA GLU A 201 -3.43 17.75 -21.87
C GLU A 201 -3.13 19.10 -22.50
N ALA A 202 -1.91 19.31 -23.02
CA ALA A 202 -1.54 20.53 -23.73
C ALA A 202 -2.35 20.76 -25.03
N ALA A 203 -2.87 19.68 -25.63
CA ALA A 203 -3.72 19.73 -26.82
C ALA A 203 -5.21 19.98 -26.51
N LYS A 204 -5.65 19.90 -25.25
CA LYS A 204 -7.04 20.21 -24.88
C LYS A 204 -7.26 21.73 -24.93
N PRO A 205 -8.26 22.22 -25.67
CA PRO A 205 -8.59 23.64 -25.67
C PRO A 205 -9.03 24.06 -24.26
N PRO A 206 -8.71 25.29 -23.82
CA PRO A 206 -9.07 25.75 -22.47
C PRO A 206 -10.59 25.68 -22.29
N GLU A 207 -11.03 25.08 -21.17
CA GLU A 207 -12.44 25.04 -20.82
C GLU A 207 -13.00 26.46 -20.82
N LYS A 208 -14.04 26.68 -21.64
CA LYS A 208 -14.72 27.97 -21.71
C LYS A 208 -15.33 28.26 -20.34
N GLY A 209 -14.68 29.19 -19.63
CA GLY A 209 -15.10 29.64 -18.31
C GLY A 209 -16.60 29.94 -18.25
N GLN A 210 -17.20 29.52 -17.14
CA GLN A 210 -18.56 29.90 -16.77
C GLN A 210 -18.72 31.41 -16.93
N ARG A 211 -19.50 31.80 -17.94
CA ARG A 211 -19.98 33.18 -18.09
C ARG A 211 -20.66 33.57 -16.79
N ARG A 212 -20.00 34.43 -15.99
CA ARG A 212 -20.66 35.22 -14.95
C ARG A 212 -21.87 35.88 -15.60
N LYS A 213 -23.07 35.41 -15.26
CA LYS A 213 -24.31 36.11 -15.59
C LYS A 213 -24.23 37.46 -14.89
N GLY A 214 -23.94 38.51 -15.66
CA GLY A 214 -24.10 39.88 -15.22
C GLY A 214 -25.56 40.10 -14.81
N SER A 215 -25.74 40.45 -13.53
CA SER A 215 -26.99 40.97 -13.00
C SER A 215 -27.34 42.25 -13.76
N ARG A 216 -28.46 42.24 -14.49
CA ARG A 216 -29.18 43.46 -14.85
C ARG A 216 -30.24 43.70 -13.77
N ARG A 217 -30.04 44.75 -12.98
CA ARG A 217 -31.11 45.59 -12.44
C ARG A 217 -30.67 47.04 -12.60
#